data_AF-A0A0B0Q1S0-F1
#
_entry.id   AF-A0A0B0Q1S0-F1
#
_cell.length_a   1.000
_cell.length_b   1.000
_cell.length_c   1.000
_cell.angle_alpha   90.00
_cell.angle_beta   90.00
_cell.angle_gamma   90.00
#
_symmetry.space_group_name_H-M   'P 1'
#
loop_
_entity.id
_entity.type
_entity.pdbx_description
1 polymer ?
#
loop_
_entity_poly.entity_id
_entity_poly.type
_entity_poly.pdbx_seq_one_letter_code
_entity_poly.pdbx_strand_id
1 'polypeptide(L)'
;MSKLNNDASIYVQKMLDFYKISSLADLSKIINVSPPAITNWRKFDYVNAIRKKCKELGIYETIFEEEASYFQKRLYDKKNPPQLPTIDFMKDIDLGTQMIFSTIYKQLKTEEEKEAFRLYIFNFPLQNLTKEDNSN
;
A
#
# COMPACT_ATOMS: atom_id res chain seq x y z
N MET A 1 25.97 0.06 15.20
CA MET A 1 24.89 0.00 14.19
C MET A 1 23.66 0.67 14.78
N SER A 2 23.19 1.78 14.18
CA SER A 2 21.99 2.48 14.65
C SER A 2 20.75 1.61 14.39
N LYS A 3 19.97 1.30 15.42
CA LYS A 3 18.67 0.65 15.24
C LYS A 3 17.81 1.51 14.30
N LEU A 4 17.33 0.91 13.22
CA LEU A 4 16.25 1.45 12.41
C LEU A 4 15.00 1.41 13.31
N ASN A 5 14.65 2.54 13.92
CA ASN A 5 13.58 2.59 14.93
C ASN A 5 12.18 2.86 14.33
N ASN A 6 12.06 3.01 13.02
CA ASN A 6 10.79 3.30 12.34
C ASN A 6 10.74 2.78 10.90
N ASP A 7 9.52 2.72 10.37
CA ASP A 7 9.20 2.12 9.08
C ASP A 7 9.84 2.89 7.93
N ALA A 8 9.85 4.22 7.98
CA ALA A 8 10.51 5.03 6.98
C ALA A 8 12.02 4.73 6.89
N SER A 9 12.68 4.47 8.02
CA SER A 9 14.09 4.07 7.99
C SER A 9 14.29 2.68 7.38
N ILE A 10 13.38 1.74 7.63
CA ILE A 10 13.38 0.42 6.99
C ILE A 10 13.23 0.56 5.47
N TYR A 11 12.25 1.34 5.01
CA TYR A 11 12.00 1.52 3.59
C TYR A 11 13.13 2.28 2.89
N VAL A 12 13.71 3.31 3.52
CA VAL A 12 14.91 3.97 2.99
C VAL A 12 16.09 2.99 2.90
N GLN A 13 16.26 2.09 3.87
CA GLN A 13 17.29 1.05 3.78
C GLN A 13 17.02 0.09 2.62
N LYS A 14 15.78 -0.37 2.43
CA LYS A 14 15.40 -1.19 1.27
C LYS A 14 15.71 -0.49 -0.06
N MET A 15 15.48 0.82 -0.16
CA MET A 15 15.84 1.60 -1.35
C MET A 15 17.35 1.64 -1.58
N LEU A 16 18.15 1.81 -0.52
CA LEU A 16 19.62 1.75 -0.60
C LEU A 16 20.09 0.39 -1.12
N ASP A 17 19.51 -0.69 -0.58
CA ASP A 17 19.84 -2.06 -0.98
C ASP A 17 19.43 -2.34 -2.43
N PHE A 18 18.24 -1.90 -2.86
CA PHE A 18 17.74 -2.03 -4.23
C PHE A 18 18.69 -1.39 -5.25
N TYR A 19 19.17 -0.18 -4.97
CA TYR A 19 20.13 0.53 -5.82
C TYR A 19 21.60 0.14 -5.57
N LYS A 20 21.86 -0.77 -4.62
CA LYS A 20 23.20 -1.23 -4.22
C LYS A 20 24.13 -0.07 -3.82
N ILE A 21 23.60 0.89 -3.08
CA ILE A 21 24.33 2.07 -2.61
C ILE A 21 24.31 2.12 -1.08
N SER A 22 25.29 2.81 -0.49
CA SER A 22 25.45 2.90 0.97
C SER A 22 25.19 4.30 1.54
N SER A 23 24.88 5.28 0.68
CA SER A 23 24.80 6.70 1.05
C SER A 23 23.48 7.33 0.66
N LEU A 24 22.88 8.10 1.58
CA LEU A 24 21.70 8.92 1.30
C LEU A 24 21.98 10.01 0.25
N ALA A 25 23.22 10.47 0.15
CA ALA A 25 23.60 11.47 -0.85
C ALA A 25 23.54 10.89 -2.27
N ASP A 26 23.87 9.61 -2.44
CA ASP A 26 23.77 8.96 -3.73
C ASP A 26 22.32 8.57 -4.03
N LEU A 27 21.57 8.13 -3.03
CA LEU A 27 20.13 7.90 -3.17
C LEU A 27 19.41 9.16 -3.63
N SER A 28 19.73 10.30 -3.01
CA SER A 28 19.20 11.63 -3.33
C SER A 28 19.35 11.99 -4.82
N LYS A 29 20.51 11.70 -5.41
CA LYS A 29 20.76 11.94 -6.84
C LYS A 29 19.90 11.02 -7.71
N ILE A 30 19.82 9.73 -7.36
CA ILE A 30 19.06 8.73 -8.14
C ILE A 30 17.57 9.06 -8.14
N ILE A 31 17.00 9.33 -6.96
CA ILE A 31 15.56 9.56 -6.83
C ILE A 31 15.17 11.02 -7.08
N ASN A 32 16.14 11.90 -7.34
CA ASN A 32 15.94 13.34 -7.52
C ASN A 32 15.13 13.99 -6.37
N VAL A 33 15.59 13.77 -5.14
CA VAL A 33 15.02 14.35 -3.92
C VAL A 33 16.16 14.87 -3.07
N SER A 34 15.99 16.03 -2.43
CA SER A 34 17.07 16.63 -1.64
C SER A 34 17.47 15.75 -0.44
N PRO A 35 18.76 15.70 -0.06
CA PRO A 35 19.19 14.92 1.10
C PRO A 35 18.45 15.28 2.40
N PRO A 36 18.17 16.57 2.71
CA PRO A 36 17.36 16.93 3.88
C PRO A 36 15.95 16.35 3.87
N ALA A 37 15.32 16.22 2.69
CA ALA A 37 14.00 15.63 2.58
C ALA A 37 14.01 14.14 2.96
N ILE A 38 15.02 13.38 2.50
CA ILE A 38 15.18 11.96 2.87
C ILE A 38 15.46 11.82 4.37
N THR A 39 16.28 12.71 4.95
CA THR A 39 16.51 12.76 6.39
C THR A 39 15.21 13.02 7.16
N ASN A 40 14.37 13.95 6.68
CA ASN A 40 13.08 14.23 7.28
C ASN A 40 12.12 13.05 7.18
N TRP A 41 12.10 12.33 6.05
CA TRP A 41 11.28 11.11 5.93
C TRP A 41 11.61 10.11 7.03
N ARG A 42 12.90 9.88 7.29
CA ARG A 42 13.34 9.01 8.38
C ARG A 42 13.04 9.59 9.75
N LYS A 43 13.25 10.89 9.96
CA LYS A 43 13.06 11.54 11.27
C LYS A 43 11.60 11.55 11.72
N PHE A 44 10.68 11.82 10.79
CA PHE A 44 9.26 12.01 11.06
C PHE A 44 8.39 10.84 10.58
N ASP A 45 9.03 9.76 10.15
CA ASP A 45 8.37 8.53 9.70
C ASP A 45 7.39 8.72 8.53
N TYR A 46 7.78 9.52 7.52
CA TYR A 46 6.93 9.84 6.36
C TYR A 46 6.89 8.72 5.32
N VAL A 47 6.35 7.56 5.71
CA VAL A 47 6.17 6.38 4.83
C VAL A 47 5.37 6.73 3.58
N ASN A 48 4.36 7.58 3.68
CA ASN A 48 3.54 7.99 2.53
C ASN A 48 4.34 8.74 1.45
N ALA A 49 5.31 9.55 1.84
CA ALA A 49 6.19 10.24 0.89
C ALA A 49 7.09 9.24 0.15
N ILE A 50 7.62 8.26 0.88
CA ILE A 50 8.43 7.18 0.30
C ILE A 50 7.59 6.33 -0.66
N ARG A 51 6.37 5.97 -0.28
CA ARG A 51 5.42 5.22 -1.11
C ARG A 51 5.15 5.93 -2.42
N LYS A 52 4.80 7.22 -2.38
CA LYS A 52 4.57 8.03 -3.58
C LYS A 52 5.81 8.02 -4.48
N LYS A 53 7.00 8.22 -3.89
CA LYS A 53 8.24 8.23 -4.65
C LYS A 53 8.57 6.88 -5.28
N CYS A 54 8.36 5.77 -4.57
CA CYS A 54 8.58 4.44 -5.12
C CYS A 54 7.62 4.11 -6.28
N LYS A 55 6.38 4.63 -6.24
CA LYS A 55 5.44 4.53 -7.37
C LYS A 55 5.90 5.31 -8.58
N GLU A 56 6.36 6.56 -8.39
CA GLU A 56 6.93 7.38 -9.47
C GLU A 56 8.13 6.70 -10.16
N LEU A 57 8.93 5.97 -9.39
CA LEU A 57 10.12 5.28 -9.87
C LEU A 57 9.84 3.86 -10.40
N GLY A 58 8.61 3.35 -10.27
CA GLY A 58 8.25 1.99 -10.68
C GLY A 58 8.85 0.88 -9.82
N ILE A 59 9.33 1.19 -8.60
CA ILE A 59 9.98 0.24 -7.68
C ILE A 59 9.10 -0.14 -6.50
N TYR A 60 7.86 0.36 -6.47
CA TYR A 60 6.95 0.18 -5.33
C TYR A 60 6.80 -1.28 -4.92
N GLU A 61 6.46 -2.15 -5.87
CA GLU A 61 6.23 -3.56 -5.58
C GLU A 61 7.47 -4.24 -5.01
N THR A 62 8.69 -3.91 -5.46
CA THR A 62 9.92 -4.51 -4.92
C THR A 62 10.26 -3.99 -3.53
N ILE A 63 10.08 -2.70 -3.27
CA ILE A 63 10.40 -2.10 -1.96
C ILE A 63 9.37 -2.50 -0.90
N PHE A 64 8.11 -2.66 -1.30
CA PHE A 64 6.98 -2.97 -0.43
C PHE A 64 6.46 -4.41 -0.60
N GLU A 65 7.20 -5.30 -1.26
CA GLU A 65 6.76 -6.66 -1.64
C GLU A 65 6.30 -7.50 -0.44
N GLU A 66 6.91 -7.30 0.72
CA GLU A 66 6.49 -7.96 1.97
C GLU A 66 5.10 -7.51 2.44
N GLU A 67 4.66 -6.28 2.17
CA GLU A 67 3.27 -5.87 2.46
C GLU A 67 2.29 -6.63 1.54
N ALA A 68 2.55 -6.67 0.23
CA ALA A 68 1.70 -7.36 -0.75
C ALA A 68 1.67 -8.88 -0.52
N SER A 69 2.84 -9.50 -0.29
CA SER A 69 3.02 -10.92 0.03
C SER A 69 2.40 -11.28 1.37
N TYR A 70 2.43 -10.40 2.38
CA TYR A 70 1.77 -10.63 3.67
C TYR A 70 0.23 -10.63 3.54
N PHE A 71 -0.35 -9.71 2.76
CA PHE A 71 -1.78 -9.73 2.47
C PHE A 71 -2.18 -10.97 1.66
N GLN A 72 -1.42 -11.32 0.60
CA GLN A 72 -1.69 -12.51 -0.21
C GLN A 72 -1.48 -13.81 0.59
N LYS A 73 -0.39 -13.98 1.34
CA LYS A 73 -0.17 -15.15 2.21
C LYS A 73 -1.28 -15.32 3.24
N ARG A 74 -1.79 -14.23 3.84
CA ARG A 74 -2.93 -14.33 4.77
C ARG A 74 -4.24 -14.71 4.10
N LEU A 75 -4.48 -14.34 2.84
CA LEU A 75 -5.66 -14.79 2.10
C LEU A 75 -5.64 -16.29 1.77
N TYR A 76 -4.45 -16.89 1.61
CA TYR A 76 -4.29 -18.30 1.23
C TYR A 76 -3.91 -19.26 2.40
N ASP A 77 -3.66 -18.76 3.62
CA ASP A 77 -3.37 -19.60 4.79
C ASP A 77 -4.65 -20.17 5.43
N LYS A 78 -5.00 -21.41 5.04
CA LYS A 78 -6.16 -22.16 5.55
C LYS A 78 -6.07 -22.56 7.03
N LYS A 79 -4.88 -22.51 7.66
CA LYS A 79 -4.69 -22.99 9.04
C LYS A 79 -4.89 -21.90 10.09
N ASN A 80 -4.78 -20.63 9.70
CA ASN A 80 -5.04 -19.50 10.59
C ASN A 80 -5.60 -18.32 9.77
N PRO A 81 -6.90 -18.36 9.39
CA PRO A 81 -7.49 -17.32 8.57
C PRO A 81 -7.35 -15.97 9.27
N PRO A 82 -7.06 -14.87 8.55
CA PRO A 82 -7.05 -13.55 9.15
C PRO A 82 -8.40 -13.34 9.85
N GLN A 83 -8.35 -13.02 11.14
CA GLN A 83 -9.50 -12.44 11.80
C GLN A 83 -9.86 -11.20 10.98
N LEU A 84 -11.06 -11.24 10.38
CA LEU A 84 -11.62 -10.09 9.66
C LEU A 84 -11.37 -8.85 10.53
N PRO A 85 -10.88 -7.74 9.96
CA PRO A 85 -10.81 -6.49 10.71
C PRO A 85 -12.17 -6.31 11.39
N THR A 86 -12.17 -6.24 12.72
CA THR A 86 -13.39 -6.06 13.50
C THR A 86 -14.11 -4.82 12.95
N ILE A 87 -15.44 -4.90 12.96
CA ILE A 87 -16.44 -4.02 12.31
C ILE A 87 -16.14 -2.51 12.38
N ASP A 88 -15.26 -2.05 13.26
CA ASP A 88 -14.81 -0.66 13.33
C ASP A 88 -14.15 -0.11 12.04
N PHE A 89 -13.48 -0.92 11.21
CA PHE A 89 -13.03 -0.48 9.87
C PHE A 89 -14.17 -0.45 8.81
N MET A 90 -15.32 -1.07 9.11
CA MET A 90 -16.50 -1.06 8.24
C MET A 90 -17.46 0.10 8.56
N LYS A 91 -17.15 0.96 9.54
CA LYS A 91 -17.97 2.15 9.87
C LYS A 91 -18.00 3.19 8.75
N ASP A 92 -17.02 3.16 7.85
CA ASP A 92 -16.92 4.14 6.76
C ASP A 92 -17.55 3.66 5.44
N ILE A 93 -18.05 2.42 5.37
CA ILE A 93 -18.75 1.89 4.19
C ILE A 93 -20.24 1.86 4.48
N ASP A 94 -21.04 2.61 3.72
CA ASP A 94 -22.48 2.64 3.90
C ASP A 94 -23.11 1.25 3.72
N LEU A 95 -24.22 1.01 4.44
CA LEU A 95 -24.92 -0.27 4.45
C LEU A 95 -25.36 -0.71 3.04
N GLY A 96 -25.69 0.24 2.16
CA GLY A 96 -26.07 -0.04 0.78
C GLY A 96 -24.92 -0.66 -0.01
N THR A 97 -23.74 -0.06 0.09
CA THR A 97 -22.51 -0.59 -0.54
C THR A 97 -22.17 -1.99 -0.03
N GLN A 98 -22.31 -2.26 1.28
CA GLN A 98 -22.11 -3.60 1.84
C GLN A 98 -23.12 -4.62 1.30
N MET A 99 -24.39 -4.22 1.17
CA MET A 99 -25.44 -5.07 0.61
C MET A 99 -25.18 -5.40 -0.87
N ILE A 100 -24.75 -4.42 -1.66
CA ILE A 100 -24.44 -4.62 -3.08
C ILE A 100 -23.30 -5.63 -3.23
N PHE A 101 -22.18 -5.43 -2.51
CA PHE A 101 -21.04 -6.34 -2.62
C PHE A 101 -21.37 -7.75 -2.14
N SER A 102 -22.05 -7.89 -1.00
CA SER A 102 -22.43 -9.20 -0.48
C SER A 102 -23.45 -9.92 -1.35
N THR A 103 -24.37 -9.18 -1.99
CA THR A 103 -25.35 -9.74 -2.92
C THR A 103 -24.67 -10.25 -4.18
N ILE A 104 -23.82 -9.43 -4.81
CA ILE A 104 -23.08 -9.83 -6.02
C ILE A 104 -22.19 -11.02 -5.69
N TYR A 105 -21.43 -10.97 -4.60
CA TYR A 105 -20.53 -12.05 -4.21
C TYR A 105 -21.24 -13.39 -4.01
N LYS A 106 -22.47 -13.39 -3.45
CA LYS A 106 -23.31 -14.59 -3.30
C LYS A 106 -23.83 -15.16 -4.62
N GLN A 107 -23.96 -14.32 -5.65
CA GLN A 107 -24.43 -14.75 -6.98
C GLN A 107 -23.32 -15.40 -7.82
N LEU A 108 -22.04 -15.19 -7.46
CA LEU A 108 -20.89 -15.80 -8.14
C LEU A 108 -20.77 -17.28 -7.77
N LYS A 109 -20.67 -18.14 -8.79
CA LYS A 109 -20.75 -19.60 -8.62
C LYS A 109 -19.38 -20.24 -8.58
N THR A 110 -18.39 -19.63 -9.23
CA THR A 110 -17.04 -20.15 -9.36
C THR A 110 -16.04 -19.32 -8.55
N GLU A 111 -14.90 -19.93 -8.21
CA GLU A 111 -13.81 -19.20 -7.54
C GLU A 111 -13.10 -18.21 -8.47
N GLU A 112 -13.09 -18.49 -9.77
CA GLU A 112 -12.51 -17.61 -10.79
C GLU A 112 -13.30 -16.29 -10.91
N GLU A 113 -14.63 -16.37 -10.92
CA GLU A 113 -15.53 -15.20 -10.87
C GLU A 113 -15.35 -14.39 -9.59
N LYS A 114 -15.23 -15.07 -8.44
CA LYS A 114 -14.99 -14.41 -7.15
C LYS A 114 -13.65 -13.68 -7.13
N GLU A 115 -12.63 -14.28 -7.72
CA GLU A 115 -11.30 -13.68 -7.80
C GLU A 115 -11.30 -12.45 -8.72
N ALA A 116 -11.91 -12.56 -9.91
CA ALA A 116 -12.08 -11.41 -10.80
C ALA A 116 -12.84 -10.26 -10.11
N PHE A 117 -13.89 -10.58 -9.33
CA PHE A 117 -14.64 -9.58 -8.57
C PHE A 117 -13.83 -8.94 -7.45
N ARG A 118 -13.02 -9.72 -6.70
CA ARG A 118 -12.09 -9.18 -5.70
C ARG A 118 -11.10 -8.20 -6.35
N LEU A 119 -10.51 -8.58 -7.49
CA LEU A 119 -9.59 -7.73 -8.25
C LEU A 119 -10.28 -6.47 -8.78
N TYR A 120 -11.53 -6.56 -9.24
CA TYR A 120 -12.32 -5.41 -9.69
C TYR A 120 -12.59 -4.42 -8.55
N ILE A 121 -12.98 -4.91 -7.37
CA ILE A 121 -13.18 -4.06 -6.19
C ILE A 121 -11.85 -3.41 -5.78
N PHE A 122 -10.77 -4.18 -5.73
CA PHE A 122 -9.46 -3.72 -5.30
C PHE A 122 -8.87 -2.65 -6.25
N ASN A 123 -9.10 -2.80 -7.55
CA ASN A 123 -8.65 -1.88 -8.59
C ASN A 123 -9.71 -0.84 -8.97
N PHE A 124 -10.85 -0.77 -8.27
CA PHE A 124 -11.89 0.22 -8.56
C PHE A 124 -11.27 1.62 -8.45
N PRO A 125 -11.32 2.44 -9.51
CA PRO A 125 -10.46 3.59 -9.64
C PRO A 125 -10.75 4.61 -8.52
N LEU A 126 -9.73 4.88 -7.69
CA LEU A 126 -9.66 6.02 -6.76
C LEU A 126 -9.78 7.40 -7.45
N GLN A 127 -10.02 7.42 -8.76
CA GLN A 127 -10.02 8.61 -9.63
C GLN A 127 -11.30 9.48 -9.51
N ASN A 128 -12.28 9.07 -8.70
CA ASN A 128 -13.49 9.86 -8.45
C ASN A 128 -13.50 10.57 -7.08
N LEU A 129 -12.47 10.44 -6.25
CA LEU A 129 -12.35 11.14 -4.96
C LEU A 129 -11.67 12.52 -5.06
N THR A 130 -11.31 12.98 -6.25
CA THR A 130 -10.68 14.30 -6.47
C THR A 130 -11.51 15.23 -7.36
N LYS A 131 -12.81 14.96 -7.53
CA LYS A 131 -13.73 15.83 -8.29
C LYS A 131 -14.92 16.26 -7.46
N GLU A 132 -14.66 16.89 -6.32
CA GLU A 132 -15.61 17.77 -5.65
C GLU A 132 -14.79 18.64 -4.70
N ASP A 133 -14.32 19.77 -5.23
CA ASP A 133 -13.96 21.00 -4.51
C ASP A 133 -13.35 21.91 -5.57
N ASN A 134 -14.20 22.45 -6.44
CA ASN A 134 -14.03 23.70 -7.19
C ASN A 134 -15.19 23.81 -8.19
N SER A 135 -16.37 24.16 -7.69
CA SER A 135 -17.33 24.92 -8.47
C SER A 135 -18.01 25.91 -7.52
N ASN A 136 -18.01 27.16 -7.98
CA ASN A 136 -18.39 28.42 -7.33
C ASN A 136 -19.63 28.38 -6.42
#